data_AF-A0A343J9L2-F1
#
_entry.id   AF-A0A343J9L2-F1
#
_cell.length_a   1.000
_cell.length_b   1.000
_cell.length_c   1.000
_cell.angle_alpha   90.00
_cell.angle_beta   90.00
_cell.angle_gamma   90.00
#
_symmetry.space_group_name_H-M   'P 1'
#
loop_
_entity.id
_entity.type
_entity.pdbx_description
1 polymer ?
#
loop_
_entity_poly.entity_id
_entity_poly.type
_entity_poly.pdbx_seq_one_letter_code
_entity_poly.pdbx_strand_id
1 'polypeptide(L)'
;MSAFVLSREYELQLPISYVDIDRAEMEYVDGGYSIPVNVAMLSSAYCLSYATTLWIQGVISFSNILVIAKEIRGHAAAYYGLSGLSALGISNSTLEEMKRSANPIDIRDGYDPRWYVVAACELIWTLPG
;
A
#
# COMPACT_ATOMS: atom_id res chain seq x y z
N MET A 1 49.64 -26.13 20.73
CA MET A 1 48.53 -25.79 19.83
C MET A 1 48.22 -27.02 18.99
N SER A 2 47.09 -27.67 19.23
CA SER A 2 46.63 -28.85 18.48
C SER A 2 45.14 -28.65 18.19
N ALA A 3 44.77 -28.75 16.92
CA ALA A 3 43.43 -28.47 16.43
C ALA A 3 42.44 -29.55 16.86
N PHE A 4 41.41 -29.16 17.60
CA PHE A 4 40.31 -30.04 17.97
C PHE A 4 39.27 -30.06 16.84
N VAL A 5 39.14 -31.21 16.20
CA VAL A 5 38.17 -31.50 15.13
C VAL A 5 36.75 -31.48 15.72
N LEU A 6 35.93 -30.53 15.28
CA LEU A 6 34.48 -30.49 15.56
C LEU A 6 33.73 -31.10 14.37
N SER A 7 33.69 -32.43 14.33
CA SER A 7 32.74 -33.19 13.51
C SER A 7 31.39 -33.23 14.23
N ARG A 8 30.55 -32.23 14.01
CA ARG A 8 29.11 -32.30 14.27
C ARG A 8 28.38 -31.99 12.98
N GLU A 9 27.86 -33.03 12.35
CA GLU A 9 26.85 -32.94 11.31
C GLU A 9 25.60 -32.32 11.94
N TYR A 10 25.43 -31.02 11.77
CA TYR A 10 24.17 -30.36 12.08
C TYR A 10 23.20 -30.62 10.92
N GLU A 11 22.66 -31.83 10.83
CA GLU A 11 21.44 -32.05 10.07
C GLU A 11 20.35 -31.17 10.70
N LEU A 12 19.66 -30.36 9.89
CA LEU A 12 18.51 -29.59 10.34
C LEU A 12 17.44 -30.57 10.84
N GLN A 13 17.38 -30.77 12.16
CA GLN A 13 16.32 -31.53 12.79
C GLN A 13 15.08 -30.65 12.88
N LEU A 14 14.07 -30.94 12.06
CA LEU A 14 12.76 -30.33 12.20
C LEU A 14 12.13 -30.78 13.53
N PRO A 15 11.57 -29.86 14.35
CA PRO A 15 10.90 -30.21 15.59
C PRO A 15 9.80 -31.25 15.37
N ILE A 16 9.65 -32.17 16.31
CA ILE A 16 8.73 -33.34 16.29
C ILE A 16 7.22 -32.95 16.25
N SER A 17 6.89 -31.66 16.13
CA SER A 17 5.52 -31.14 16.02
C SER A 17 5.29 -30.38 14.70
N TYR A 18 5.90 -30.82 13.60
CA TYR A 18 5.50 -30.33 12.29
C TYR A 18 4.11 -30.89 11.97
N VAL A 19 3.08 -30.04 12.08
CA VAL A 19 1.79 -30.33 11.46
C VAL A 19 2.03 -30.14 9.96
N ASP A 20 1.80 -31.18 9.16
CA ASP A 20 1.83 -31.06 7.71
C ASP A 20 0.81 -29.99 7.31
N ILE A 21 1.30 -28.78 7.00
CA ILE A 21 0.47 -27.76 6.35
C ILE A 21 0.17 -28.32 4.97
N ASP A 22 -1.07 -28.73 4.79
CA ASP A 22 -1.51 -29.30 3.54
C ASP A 22 -1.32 -28.26 2.44
N ARG A 23 -0.81 -28.66 1.26
CA ARG A 23 -0.62 -27.70 0.15
C ARG A 23 -1.94 -27.01 -0.22
N ALA A 24 -3.07 -27.66 0.06
CA ALA A 24 -4.42 -27.12 -0.10
C ALA A 24 -4.72 -25.91 0.83
N GLU A 25 -4.06 -25.79 1.98
CA GLU A 25 -4.20 -24.63 2.88
C GLU A 25 -3.24 -23.48 2.52
N MET A 26 -2.30 -23.72 1.61
CA MET A 26 -1.39 -22.72 1.06
C MET A 26 -1.98 -22.09 -0.21
N GLU A 27 -3.23 -21.61 -0.14
CA GLU A 27 -3.84 -20.90 -1.26
C GLU A 27 -3.13 -19.56 -1.49
N TYR A 28 -2.57 -19.40 -2.68
CA TYR A 28 -2.07 -18.12 -3.16
C TYR A 28 -3.27 -17.22 -3.43
N VAL A 29 -3.67 -16.43 -2.43
CA VAL A 29 -4.64 -15.37 -2.64
C VAL A 29 -3.92 -14.26 -3.41
N ASP A 30 -4.21 -14.13 -4.71
CA ASP A 30 -3.75 -13.01 -5.53
C ASP A 30 -4.51 -11.74 -5.12
N GLY A 31 -4.17 -11.23 -3.93
CA GLY A 31 -4.73 -10.04 -3.33
C GLY A 31 -4.04 -8.82 -3.89
N GLY A 32 -4.51 -8.33 -5.03
CA GLY A 32 -4.03 -7.08 -5.61
C GLY A 32 -5.06 -6.50 -6.56
N TYR A 33 -5.79 -5.48 -6.11
CA TYR A 33 -6.59 -4.67 -7.01
C TYR A 33 -5.79 -3.42 -7.33
N SER A 34 -5.49 -3.20 -8.60
CA SER A 34 -4.68 -2.07 -9.05
C SER A 34 -5.52 -1.21 -9.99
N ILE A 35 -5.64 0.07 -9.67
CA ILE A 35 -6.46 1.01 -10.46
C ILE A 35 -5.55 2.01 -11.19
N PRO A 36 -5.84 2.32 -12.46
CA PRO A 36 -5.15 3.40 -13.15
C PRO A 36 -5.56 4.76 -12.57
N VAL A 37 -4.60 5.68 -12.50
CA VAL A 37 -4.87 7.06 -12.07
C VAL A 37 -5.72 7.79 -13.12
N ASN A 38 -6.72 8.56 -12.67
CA ASN A 38 -7.60 9.37 -13.52
C ASN A 38 -7.65 10.83 -13.01
N VAL A 39 -7.74 11.81 -13.92
CA VAL A 39 -7.84 13.24 -13.57
C VAL A 39 -9.04 13.56 -12.67
N ALA A 40 -10.14 12.80 -12.78
CA ALA A 40 -11.29 12.95 -11.90
C ALA A 40 -10.96 12.67 -10.42
N MET A 41 -9.92 11.88 -10.15
CA MET A 41 -9.42 11.56 -8.80
C MET A 41 -8.67 12.72 -8.13
N LEU A 42 -8.49 13.87 -8.80
CA LEU A 42 -8.08 15.10 -8.13
C LEU A 42 -9.20 15.69 -7.25
N SER A 43 -10.45 15.30 -7.50
CA SER A 43 -11.59 15.76 -6.70
C SER A 43 -11.88 14.85 -5.51
N SER A 44 -12.07 15.47 -4.34
CA SER A 44 -12.27 14.77 -3.06
C SER A 44 -13.59 14.02 -3.07
N ALA A 45 -14.63 14.66 -3.61
CA ALA A 45 -15.95 14.06 -3.78
C ALA A 45 -15.90 12.83 -4.69
N TYR A 46 -15.19 12.90 -5.82
CA TYR A 46 -15.05 11.77 -6.74
C TYR A 46 -14.33 10.59 -6.07
N CYS A 47 -13.23 10.84 -5.37
CA CYS A 47 -12.48 9.79 -4.67
C CYS A 47 -13.32 9.10 -3.61
N LEU A 48 -14.14 9.85 -2.87
CA LEU A 48 -15.04 9.27 -1.86
C LEU A 48 -16.12 8.38 -2.50
N SER A 49 -16.74 8.83 -3.60
CA SER A 49 -17.73 8.04 -4.33
C SER A 49 -17.11 6.79 -4.96
N TYR A 50 -15.89 6.91 -5.51
CA TYR A 50 -15.17 5.80 -6.11
C TYR A 50 -14.77 4.75 -5.07
N ALA A 51 -14.19 5.16 -3.94
CA ALA A 51 -13.86 4.27 -2.83
C ALA A 51 -15.12 3.57 -2.27
N THR A 52 -16.24 4.29 -2.15
CA THR A 52 -17.53 3.68 -1.74
C THR A 52 -17.99 2.61 -2.74
N THR A 53 -17.79 2.83 -4.04
CA THR A 53 -18.14 1.85 -5.08
C THR A 53 -17.30 0.59 -4.96
N LEU A 54 -15.99 0.73 -4.75
CA LEU A 54 -15.08 -0.41 -4.54
C LEU A 54 -15.47 -1.22 -3.30
N TRP A 55 -15.91 -0.55 -2.24
CA TRP A 55 -16.38 -1.21 -1.02
C TRP A 55 -17.68 -2.01 -1.26
N ILE A 56 -18.66 -1.41 -1.93
CA ILE A 56 -19.91 -2.10 -2.29
C ILE A 56 -19.65 -3.32 -3.19
N GLN A 57 -18.66 -3.23 -4.08
CA GLN A 57 -18.25 -4.32 -4.97
C GLN A 57 -17.48 -5.44 -4.25
N GLY A 58 -17.14 -5.26 -2.97
CA GLY A 58 -16.36 -6.24 -2.20
C GLY A 58 -14.89 -6.31 -2.62
N VAL A 59 -14.39 -5.34 -3.37
CA VAL A 59 -12.99 -5.28 -3.84
C VAL A 59 -12.06 -4.91 -2.68
N ILE A 60 -12.54 -4.10 -1.75
CA ILE A 60 -11.84 -3.67 -0.55
C ILE A 60 -12.61 -4.14 0.69
N SER A 61 -11.89 -4.72 1.66
CA SER A 61 -12.49 -5.28 2.88
C SER A 61 -12.47 -4.35 4.10
N PHE A 62 -12.02 -3.09 3.93
CA PHE A 62 -11.71 -2.20 5.05
C PHE A 62 -12.89 -1.35 5.52
N SER A 63 -12.91 -1.06 6.81
CA SER A 63 -13.93 -0.28 7.50
C SER A 63 -13.78 1.24 7.34
N ASN A 64 -12.72 1.74 6.70
CA ASN A 64 -12.43 3.17 6.61
C ASN A 64 -12.28 3.67 5.16
N ILE A 65 -13.41 3.83 4.48
CA ILE A 65 -13.53 4.32 3.09
C ILE A 65 -12.78 5.66 2.90
N LEU A 66 -12.76 6.51 3.93
CA LEU A 66 -12.11 7.82 3.87
C LEU A 66 -10.59 7.69 3.68
N VAL A 67 -9.96 6.70 4.30
CA VAL A 67 -8.53 6.46 4.20
C VAL A 67 -8.15 6.07 2.76
N ILE A 68 -8.92 5.18 2.16
CA ILE A 68 -8.73 4.77 0.77
C ILE A 68 -8.98 5.94 -0.19
N ALA A 69 -10.01 6.75 0.06
CA ALA A 69 -10.28 7.94 -0.75
C ALA A 69 -9.11 8.96 -0.70
N LYS A 70 -8.46 9.12 0.46
CA LYS A 70 -7.28 9.97 0.63
C LYS A 70 -6.08 9.43 -0.12
N GLU A 71 -5.87 8.12 -0.08
CA GLU A 71 -4.80 7.45 -0.82
C GLU A 71 -4.97 7.64 -2.33
N ILE A 72 -6.17 7.38 -2.86
CA ILE A 72 -6.49 7.58 -4.28
C ILE A 72 -6.21 9.02 -4.70
N ARG A 73 -6.66 9.99 -3.89
CA ARG A 73 -6.41 11.41 -4.15
C ARG A 73 -4.92 11.76 -4.06
N GLY A 74 -4.19 11.19 -3.10
CA GLY A 74 -2.75 11.41 -2.94
C GLY A 74 -1.95 10.95 -4.16
N HIS A 75 -2.27 9.77 -4.68
CA HIS A 75 -1.69 9.25 -5.92
C HIS A 75 -2.04 10.13 -7.12
N ALA A 76 -3.30 10.55 -7.26
CA ALA A 76 -3.71 11.44 -8.33
C ALA A 76 -3.01 12.79 -8.27
N ALA A 77 -2.91 13.39 -7.07
CA ALA A 77 -2.24 14.66 -6.86
C ALA A 77 -0.74 14.56 -7.14
N ALA A 78 -0.09 13.46 -6.74
CA ALA A 78 1.30 13.19 -7.07
C ALA A 78 1.49 13.05 -8.59
N TYR A 79 0.65 12.26 -9.26
CA TYR A 79 0.73 12.00 -10.69
C TYR A 79 0.56 13.26 -11.55
N TYR A 80 -0.49 14.03 -11.29
CA TYR A 80 -0.81 15.23 -12.07
C TYR A 80 -0.11 16.51 -11.55
N GLY A 81 0.60 16.41 -10.42
CA GLY A 81 1.35 17.52 -9.85
C GLY A 81 0.46 18.66 -9.36
N LEU A 82 -0.48 18.37 -8.45
CA LEU A 82 -1.40 19.39 -7.94
C LEU A 82 -0.64 20.60 -7.36
N SER A 83 -1.04 21.80 -7.79
CA SER A 83 -0.49 23.07 -7.30
C SER A 83 -0.62 23.15 -5.77
N GLY A 84 0.47 23.43 -5.07
CA GLY A 84 0.48 23.58 -3.61
C GLY A 84 0.97 22.37 -2.81
N LEU A 85 1.29 21.25 -3.46
CA LEU A 85 1.93 20.10 -2.79
C LEU A 85 3.23 20.47 -2.07
N SER A 86 4.08 21.29 -2.70
CA SER A 86 5.31 21.80 -2.09
C SER A 86 5.07 22.80 -0.96
N ALA A 87 3.87 23.39 -0.86
CA ALA A 87 3.48 24.30 0.21
C ALA A 87 2.92 23.59 1.44
N LEU A 88 2.60 22.29 1.33
CA LEU A 88 2.10 21.46 2.44
C LEU A 88 3.19 21.01 3.42
N GLY A 89 4.44 21.44 3.24
CA GLY A 89 5.57 21.00 4.07
C GLY A 89 6.02 19.55 3.81
N ILE A 90 5.55 18.95 2.71
CA ILE A 90 5.97 17.62 2.26
C ILE A 90 7.37 17.74 1.65
N SER A 91 8.29 16.85 2.04
CA SER A 91 9.65 16.87 1.50
C SER A 91 9.67 16.58 -0.01
N ASN A 92 10.56 17.23 -0.75
CA ASN A 92 10.69 17.01 -2.20
C ASN A 92 11.03 15.55 -2.54
N SER A 93 11.86 14.88 -1.72
CA SER A 93 12.17 13.45 -1.89
C SER A 93 10.92 12.58 -1.79
N THR A 94 10.03 12.86 -0.82
CA THR A 94 8.77 12.14 -0.67
C THR A 94 7.84 12.37 -1.86
N LEU A 95 7.74 13.61 -2.36
CA LEU A 95 6.93 13.90 -3.54
C LEU A 95 7.43 13.18 -4.81
N GLU A 96 8.75 13.11 -5.00
CA GLU A 96 9.33 12.40 -6.15
C GLU A 96 9.17 10.88 -6.04
N GLU A 97 9.24 10.31 -4.83
CA GLU A 97 8.91 8.91 -4.59
C GLU A 97 7.43 8.63 -4.88
N MET A 98 6.52 9.47 -4.36
CA MET A 98 5.08 9.34 -4.63
C MET A 98 4.78 9.43 -6.13
N LYS A 99 5.42 10.36 -6.86
CA LYS A 99 5.29 10.46 -8.33
C LYS A 99 5.73 9.19 -9.03
N ARG A 100 6.87 8.62 -8.61
CA ARG A 100 7.43 7.40 -9.21
C ARG A 100 6.51 6.20 -9.02
N SER A 101 5.80 6.12 -7.89
CA SER A 101 4.82 5.06 -7.60
C SER A 101 3.37 5.52 -7.74
N ALA A 102 3.10 6.63 -8.43
CA ALA A 102 1.76 7.20 -8.45
C ALA A 102 0.78 6.36 -9.28
N ASN A 103 1.27 5.72 -10.35
CA ASN A 103 0.47 4.91 -11.26
C ASN A 103 1.16 3.55 -11.52
N PRO A 104 0.49 2.41 -11.31
CA PRO A 104 -0.90 2.28 -10.86
C PRO A 104 -1.06 2.41 -9.34
N ILE A 105 -2.27 2.74 -8.88
CA ILE A 105 -2.59 2.82 -7.46
C ILE A 105 -2.85 1.39 -6.98
N ASP A 106 -2.06 0.92 -6.03
CA ASP A 106 -2.17 -0.42 -5.46
C ASP A 106 -2.96 -0.36 -4.16
N ILE A 107 -4.14 -0.98 -4.12
CA ILE A 107 -4.99 -1.06 -2.92
C ILE A 107 -4.92 -2.45 -2.24
N ARG A 108 -3.78 -3.14 -2.44
CA ARG A 108 -3.41 -4.52 -2.07
C ARG A 108 -3.93 -5.05 -0.74
N ASP A 109 -4.04 -4.18 0.25
CA ASP A 109 -4.39 -4.46 1.63
C ASP A 109 -5.22 -3.32 2.21
N GLY A 110 -5.95 -2.60 1.36
CA GLY A 110 -6.85 -1.49 1.70
C GLY A 110 -6.23 -0.29 2.40
N TYR A 111 -4.89 -0.18 2.38
CA TYR A 111 -4.15 1.01 2.77
C TYR A 111 -2.63 0.85 2.58
N ASP A 112 -1.94 1.78 1.89
CA ASP A 112 -0.46 1.78 1.90
C ASP A 112 0.09 1.95 3.34
N PRO A 113 0.81 0.96 3.90
CA PRO A 113 1.31 1.01 5.28
C PRO A 113 2.45 2.03 5.48
N ARG A 114 2.94 2.68 4.43
CA ARG A 114 4.01 3.68 4.51
C ARG A 114 3.48 4.96 5.15
N TRP A 115 3.77 5.13 6.44
CA TRP A 115 3.36 6.29 7.25
C TRP A 115 3.62 7.67 6.62
N TYR A 116 4.65 7.82 5.77
CA TYR A 116 4.95 9.09 5.09
C TYR A 116 4.05 9.35 3.87
N VAL A 117 3.60 8.30 3.16
CA VAL A 117 2.60 8.39 2.08
C VAL A 117 1.25 8.75 2.68
N VAL A 118 0.90 8.11 3.78
CA VAL A 118 -0.30 8.41 4.58
C VAL A 118 -0.35 9.87 4.99
N ALA A 119 0.71 10.36 5.64
CA ALA A 119 0.77 11.74 6.13
C ALA A 119 0.67 12.74 4.97
N ALA A 120 1.33 12.42 3.84
CA ALA A 120 1.20 13.22 2.62
C ALA A 120 -0.26 13.20 2.10
N CYS A 121 -0.92 12.05 2.02
CA CYS A 121 -2.31 11.91 1.58
C CYS A 121 -3.29 12.68 2.49
N GLU A 122 -3.08 12.66 3.81
CA GLU A 122 -3.85 13.47 4.78
C GLU A 122 -3.71 14.97 4.51
N LEU A 123 -2.50 15.46 4.27
CA LEU A 123 -2.26 16.87 3.94
C LEU A 123 -2.85 17.24 2.57
N ILE A 124 -2.71 16.38 1.57
CA ILE A 124 -3.26 16.56 0.22
C ILE A 124 -4.78 16.64 0.22
N TRP A 125 -5.43 15.90 1.13
CA TRP A 125 -6.88 15.93 1.31
C TRP A 125 -7.40 17.31 1.73
N THR A 126 -6.58 18.13 2.40
CA THR A 126 -6.97 19.49 2.84
C THR A 126 -6.93 20.53 1.72
N LEU A 127 -6.23 20.24 0.61
CA LEU A 127 -6.17 21.14 -0.53
C LEU A 127 -7.54 21.23 -1.22
N PRO A 128 -7.94 22.40 -1.74
CA PRO A 128 -9.18 22.51 -2.50
C PRO A 128 -9.09 21.67 -3.78
N GLY A 129 -10.07 20.79 -3.99
CA GLY A 129 -10.25 19.97 -5.19
C GLY A 129 -11.46 19.07 -5.13
#